data_AF-A0A4R3Z2I9-F1
#
_entry.id   AF-A0A4R3Z2I9-F1
#
_cell.length_a   1.000
_cell.length_b   1.000
_cell.length_c   1.000
_cell.angle_alpha   90.00
_cell.angle_beta   90.00
_cell.angle_gamma   90.00
#
_symmetry.space_group_name_H-M   'P 1'
#
loop_
_entity.id
_entity.type
_entity.pdbx_description
1 polymer ?
#
loop_
_entity_poly.entity_id
_entity_poly.type
_entity_poly.pdbx_seq_one_letter_code
_entity_poly.pdbx_strand_id
1 'polypeptide(L)'
;MYRLISHSSKISPFPEDIYRAVKQVSQYVIGTSYIEIGDDYQYVNYAGETMILQLDHHRLVKTPGFEILLTDIDDLQFGIINDLVYVTITRDKNDYRFLLTYAKEKEEIKEENEEVIE
;
A
#
# COMPACT_ATOMS: atom_id res chain seq x y z
N MET A 1 -6.90 -39.25 29.49
CA MET A 1 -6.71 -38.88 28.07
C MET A 1 -7.76 -37.83 27.74
N TYR A 2 -7.40 -36.55 27.68
CA TYR A 2 -8.34 -35.48 27.38
C TYR A 2 -8.24 -35.13 25.89
N ARG A 3 -9.36 -35.24 25.18
CA ARG A 3 -9.49 -34.86 23.77
C ARG A 3 -9.95 -33.41 23.72
N LEU A 4 -9.06 -32.50 23.37
CA LEU A 4 -9.42 -31.13 23.02
C LEU A 4 -10.22 -31.16 21.72
N ILE A 5 -11.52 -30.84 21.80
CA ILE A 5 -12.36 -30.61 20.63
C ILE A 5 -12.42 -29.09 20.44
N SER A 6 -11.57 -28.56 19.56
CA SER A 6 -11.68 -27.18 19.10
C SER A 6 -12.78 -27.10 18.04
N HIS A 7 -13.76 -26.24 18.26
CA HIS A 7 -14.87 -25.93 17.34
C HIS A 7 -14.45 -25.01 16.17
N SER A 8 -13.16 -24.88 15.86
CA SER A 8 -12.64 -23.96 14.84
C SER A 8 -12.70 -24.49 13.40
N SER A 9 -13.45 -25.55 13.12
CA SER A 9 -13.46 -26.20 11.80
C SER A 9 -14.41 -25.57 10.77
N LYS A 10 -14.96 -24.37 11.03
CA LYS A 10 -15.91 -23.68 10.13
C LYS A 10 -15.64 -22.18 9.95
N ILE A 11 -14.39 -21.73 10.11
CA ILE A 11 -14.00 -20.39 9.68
C ILE A 11 -13.38 -20.57 8.30
N SER A 12 -14.05 -20.07 7.24
CA SER A 12 -13.39 -19.85 5.94
C SER A 12 -12.06 -19.15 6.22
N PRO A 13 -10.92 -19.56 5.66
CA PRO A 13 -9.64 -18.93 5.95
C PRO A 13 -9.74 -17.45 5.57
N PHE A 14 -9.96 -16.61 6.57
CA PHE A 14 -9.96 -15.17 6.41
C PHE A 14 -8.50 -14.78 6.20
N PRO A 15 -8.16 -14.03 5.13
CA PRO A 15 -6.77 -13.67 4.84
C PRO A 15 -6.31 -12.55 5.79
N GLU A 16 -6.15 -12.92 7.06
CA GLU A 16 -5.81 -12.01 8.16
C GLU A 16 -4.45 -11.34 7.93
N ASP A 17 -3.51 -12.05 7.30
CA ASP A 17 -2.22 -11.53 6.91
C ASP A 17 -2.34 -10.40 5.87
N ILE A 18 -3.20 -10.55 4.87
CA ILE A 18 -3.51 -9.51 3.90
C ILE A 18 -4.08 -8.28 4.62
N TYR A 19 -5.05 -8.48 5.52
CA TYR A 19 -5.63 -7.38 6.28
C TYR A 19 -4.59 -6.63 7.13
N ARG A 20 -3.70 -7.37 7.81
CA ARG A 20 -2.62 -6.78 8.62
C ARG A 20 -1.65 -5.99 7.75
N ALA A 21 -1.22 -6.54 6.61
CA ALA A 21 -0.33 -5.87 5.68
C ALA A 21 -0.95 -4.58 5.14
N VAL A 22 -2.21 -4.63 4.70
CA VAL A 22 -2.93 -3.45 4.18
C VAL A 22 -3.12 -2.39 5.26
N LYS A 23 -3.41 -2.78 6.50
CA LYS A 23 -3.50 -1.84 7.62
C LYS A 23 -2.16 -1.13 7.85
N GLN A 24 -1.05 -1.85 7.72
CA GLN A 24 0.28 -1.25 7.83
C GLN A 24 0.57 -0.30 6.66
N VAL A 25 0.20 -0.70 5.43
CA VAL A 25 0.26 0.18 4.25
C VAL A 25 -0.54 1.46 4.46
N SER A 26 -1.79 1.36 4.91
CA SER A 26 -2.64 2.55 5.10
C SER A 26 -2.05 3.50 6.14
N GLN A 27 -1.41 2.98 7.20
CA GLN A 27 -0.69 3.79 8.18
C GLN A 27 0.51 4.53 7.58
N TYR A 28 1.17 3.96 6.57
CA TYR A 28 2.27 4.63 5.89
C TYR A 28 1.82 5.77 4.99
N VAL A 29 0.67 5.62 4.33
CA VAL A 29 0.23 6.54 3.27
C VAL A 29 -0.84 7.53 3.72
N ILE A 30 -1.50 7.31 4.86
CA ILE A 30 -2.52 8.22 5.38
C ILE A 30 -1.93 9.62 5.58
N GLY A 31 -2.58 10.64 5.02
CA GLY A 31 -2.15 12.04 5.11
C GLY A 31 -0.93 12.41 4.26
N THR A 32 -0.32 11.45 3.56
CA THR A 32 0.80 11.70 2.64
C THR A 32 0.31 12.13 1.26
N SER A 33 1.23 12.65 0.44
CA SER A 33 0.98 12.92 -0.97
C SER A 33 1.62 11.85 -1.85
N TYR A 34 0.86 11.36 -2.84
CA TYR A 34 1.39 10.43 -3.83
C TYR A 34 2.13 11.17 -4.95
N ILE A 35 3.08 10.48 -5.58
CA ILE A 35 3.82 10.92 -6.76
C ILE A 35 3.30 10.16 -7.99
N GLU A 36 3.15 8.84 -7.87
CA GLU A 36 2.70 7.97 -8.95
C GLU A 36 1.87 6.82 -8.37
N ILE A 37 0.82 6.40 -9.09
CA ILE A 37 -0.09 5.31 -8.71
C ILE A 37 -0.36 4.45 -9.93
N GLY A 38 -0.14 3.15 -9.80
CA GLY A 38 -0.45 2.14 -10.81
C GLY A 38 -0.03 0.76 -10.31
N ASP A 39 0.95 0.16 -10.97
CA ASP A 39 1.57 -1.10 -10.51
C ASP A 39 2.33 -0.88 -9.18
N ASP A 40 2.94 0.31 -9.06
CA ASP A 40 3.59 0.77 -7.84
C ASP A 40 2.83 1.95 -7.23
N TYR A 41 3.06 2.19 -5.93
CA TYR A 41 2.58 3.37 -5.22
C TYR A 41 3.78 4.15 -4.68
N GLN A 42 4.09 5.27 -5.32
CA GLN A 42 5.14 6.19 -4.90
C GLN A 42 4.55 7.34 -4.11
N TYR A 43 5.16 7.70 -2.98
CA TYR A 43 4.66 8.76 -2.11
C TYR A 43 5.78 9.43 -1.32
N VAL A 44 5.51 10.63 -0.81
CA VAL A 44 6.41 11.35 0.08
C VAL A 44 6.00 11.09 1.53
N ASN A 45 6.89 10.50 2.31
CA ASN A 45 6.63 10.27 3.73
C ASN A 45 6.71 11.57 4.56
N TYR A 46 6.42 11.48 5.86
CA TYR A 46 6.48 12.64 6.77
C TYR A 46 7.88 13.25 6.96
N ALA A 47 8.94 12.53 6.60
CA ALA A 47 10.31 13.03 6.60
C ALA A 47 10.69 13.72 5.27
N GLY A 48 9.79 13.77 4.29
CA GLY A 48 10.04 14.34 2.97
C GLY A 48 10.74 13.38 2.00
N GLU A 49 10.85 12.10 2.34
CA GLU A 49 11.54 11.09 1.53
C GLU A 49 10.56 10.39 0.60
N THR A 50 11.00 10.10 -0.63
CA THR A 50 10.24 9.26 -1.56
C THR A 50 10.31 7.80 -1.12
N MET A 51 9.13 7.22 -0.95
CA MET A 51 8.91 5.82 -0.61
C MET A 51 8.12 5.14 -1.73
N ILE A 52 8.32 3.84 -1.89
CA ILE A 52 7.68 3.03 -2.93
C ILE A 52 7.11 1.77 -2.29
N LEU A 53 5.83 1.49 -2.57
CA LEU A 53 5.21 0.18 -2.33
C LEU A 53 5.04 -0.53 -3.67
N GLN A 54 5.56 -1.75 -3.78
CA GLN A 54 5.63 -2.46 -5.05
C GLN A 54 5.57 -3.98 -4.86
N LEU A 55 5.33 -4.69 -5.97
CA LEU A 55 5.45 -6.14 -6.04
C LEU A 55 6.90 -6.52 -6.36
N ASP A 56 7.53 -7.32 -5.50
CA ASP A 56 8.86 -7.87 -5.73
C ASP A 56 8.92 -9.37 -5.39
N HIS A 57 9.10 -10.21 -6.40
CA HIS A 57 9.19 -11.66 -6.25
C HIS A 57 8.06 -12.27 -5.40
N HIS A 58 6.79 -12.00 -5.77
CA HIS A 58 5.58 -12.47 -5.07
C HIS A 58 5.43 -11.88 -3.65
N ARG A 59 5.97 -10.69 -3.40
CA ARG A 59 5.91 -10.00 -2.11
C ARG A 59 5.53 -8.55 -2.28
N LEU A 60 4.68 -8.05 -1.39
CA LEU A 60 4.49 -6.61 -1.23
C LEU A 60 5.66 -6.08 -0.41
N VAL A 61 6.43 -5.17 -0.99
CA VAL A 61 7.60 -4.58 -0.34
C VAL A 61 7.50 -3.07 -0.29
N LYS A 62 8.10 -2.49 0.75
CA LYS A 62 8.33 -1.05 0.89
C LYS A 62 9.81 -0.73 0.74
N THR A 63 10.14 0.23 -0.12
CA THR A 63 11.51 0.72 -0.34
C THR A 63 11.56 2.25 -0.26
N PRO A 64 12.72 2.87 0.02
CA PRO A 64 14.01 2.29 0.42
C PRO A 64 13.98 1.57 1.79
N GLY A 65 15.02 0.80 2.10
CA GLY A 65 15.14 0.00 3.34
C GLY A 65 14.71 -1.47 3.24
N PHE A 66 13.95 -1.83 2.20
CA PHE A 66 13.49 -3.19 1.86
C PHE A 66 12.76 -3.89 3.02
N GLU A 67 11.54 -3.43 3.30
CA GLU A 67 10.63 -4.03 4.27
C GLU A 67 9.61 -4.92 3.54
N ILE A 68 9.53 -6.21 3.89
CA ILE A 68 8.53 -7.13 3.35
C ILE A 68 7.26 -7.06 4.21
N LEU A 69 6.14 -6.68 3.59
CA LEU A 69 4.85 -6.49 4.28
C LEU A 69 3.93 -7.70 4.13
N LEU A 70 3.99 -8.38 2.99
CA LEU A 70 3.18 -9.55 2.67
C LEU A 70 3.93 -10.46 1.69
N THR A 71 3.77 -11.78 1.83
CA THR A 71 4.32 -12.80 0.93
C THR A 71 3.21 -13.52 0.18
N ASP A 72 3.59 -14.34 -0.80
CA ASP A 72 2.68 -15.25 -1.50
C ASP A 72 1.52 -14.49 -2.15
N ILE A 73 1.84 -13.42 -2.88
CA ILE A 73 0.88 -12.67 -3.71
C ILE A 73 1.18 -12.87 -5.19
N ASP A 74 0.11 -12.97 -5.98
CA ASP A 74 0.20 -13.16 -7.43
C ASP A 74 0.28 -11.83 -8.16
N ASP A 75 -0.47 -10.83 -7.68
CA ASP A 75 -0.54 -9.50 -8.28
C ASP A 75 -0.81 -8.41 -7.23
N LEU A 76 -0.44 -7.18 -7.56
CA LEU A 76 -0.61 -5.98 -6.74
C LEU A 76 -0.89 -4.79 -7.66
N GLN A 77 -1.99 -4.10 -7.41
CA GLN A 77 -2.32 -2.89 -8.16
C GLN A 77 -2.91 -1.82 -7.25
N PHE A 78 -2.47 -0.59 -7.49
CA PHE A 78 -3.01 0.60 -6.85
C PHE A 78 -3.86 1.40 -7.85
N GLY A 79 -4.89 2.06 -7.35
CA GLY A 79 -5.76 2.85 -8.22
C GLY A 79 -6.58 3.89 -7.46
N ILE A 80 -6.98 4.93 -8.17
CA ILE A 80 -7.85 5.99 -7.64
C ILE A 80 -9.29 5.75 -8.12
N ILE A 81 -10.24 5.80 -7.18
CA ILE A 81 -11.67 5.79 -7.46
C ILE A 81 -12.33 6.86 -6.59
N ASN A 82 -12.96 7.86 -7.18
CA ASN A 82 -13.64 8.97 -6.47
C ASN A 82 -12.75 9.64 -5.40
N ASP A 83 -11.56 10.10 -5.80
CA ASP A 83 -10.57 10.75 -4.92
C ASP A 83 -10.08 9.89 -3.74
N LEU A 84 -10.24 8.57 -3.83
CA LEU A 84 -9.77 7.61 -2.85
C LEU A 84 -8.80 6.63 -3.49
N VAL A 85 -7.70 6.37 -2.80
CA VAL A 85 -6.68 5.40 -3.21
C VAL A 85 -7.05 4.03 -2.67
N TYR A 86 -7.08 3.04 -3.56
CA TYR A 86 -7.26 1.64 -3.23
C TYR A 86 -6.03 0.84 -3.59
N VAL A 87 -5.82 -0.25 -2.85
CA VAL A 87 -4.95 -1.36 -3.25
C VAL A 87 -5.82 -2.58 -3.56
N THR A 88 -5.49 -3.27 -4.64
CA THR A 88 -6.02 -4.59 -4.99
C THR A 88 -4.86 -5.57 -4.91
N ILE A 89 -5.02 -6.62 -4.10
CA ILE A 89 -4.06 -7.72 -3.96
C ILE A 89 -4.73 -8.97 -4.50
N THR A 90 -4.06 -9.66 -5.43
CA THR A 90 -4.54 -10.95 -5.94
C THR A 90 -3.73 -12.08 -5.31
N ARG A 91 -4.42 -13.08 -4.77
CA ARG A 91 -3.83 -14.32 -4.26
C ARG A 91 -4.75 -15.49 -4.54
N ASP A 92 -4.22 -16.56 -5.11
CA ASP A 92 -4.94 -17.79 -5.43
C ASP A 92 -6.19 -17.51 -6.29
N LYS A 93 -6.08 -16.58 -7.25
CA LYS A 93 -7.16 -16.09 -8.13
C LYS A 93 -8.30 -15.34 -7.43
N ASN A 94 -8.10 -14.91 -6.18
CA ASN A 94 -9.03 -14.04 -5.46
C ASN A 94 -8.46 -12.63 -5.38
N ASP A 95 -9.32 -11.64 -5.62
CA ASP A 95 -8.96 -10.23 -5.52
C ASP A 95 -9.47 -9.65 -4.20
N TYR A 96 -8.56 -9.01 -3.46
CA TYR A 96 -8.84 -8.34 -2.20
C TYR A 96 -8.58 -6.85 -2.36
N ARG A 97 -9.65 -6.05 -2.31
CA ARG A 97 -9.57 -4.59 -2.48
C ARG A 97 -9.80 -3.86 -1.16
N PHE A 98 -8.93 -2.89 -0.87
CA PHE A 98 -8.99 -2.10 0.35
C PHE A 98 -8.73 -0.63 0.09
N LEU A 99 -9.45 0.22 0.83
CA LEU A 99 -9.21 1.66 0.88
C LEU A 99 -7.94 1.95 1.70
N LEU A 100 -7.04 2.76 1.16
CA LEU A 100 -5.81 3.17 1.83
C LEU A 100 -5.89 4.60 2.39
N THR A 101 -6.19 5.57 1.54
CA THR A 101 -6.14 7.00 1.86
C THR A 101 -6.93 7.83 0.83
N TYR A 102 -7.01 9.15 1.04
CA TYR A 102 -7.46 10.10 0.03
C TYR A 102 -6.37 10.32 -1.04
N ALA A 103 -6.79 10.51 -2.28
CA ALA A 103 -5.90 10.85 -3.38
C ALA A 103 -5.47 12.32 -3.25
N LYS A 104 -4.27 12.52 -2.71
CA LYS A 104 -3.61 13.82 -2.65
C LYS A 104 -2.32 13.75 -3.47
N GLU A 105 -2.33 14.35 -4.65
CA GLU A 105 -1.13 14.40 -5.50
C GLU A 105 -0.08 15.33 -4.88
N LYS A 106 1.19 15.05 -5.14
CA LYS A 106 2.28 15.94 -4.76
C LYS A 106 2.27 17.15 -5.70
N GLU A 107 2.07 18.34 -5.15
CA GLU A 107 2.20 19.59 -5.90
C GLU A 107 3.69 19.85 -6.20
N GLU A 108 4.00 20.14 -7.47
CA GLU A 108 5.32 20.67 -7.85
C GLU A 108 5.44 22.11 -7.34
N ILE A 109 6.43 22.37 -6.49
CA ILE A 109 6.79 23.74 -6.14
C ILE A 109 7.45 24.34 -7.39
N LYS A 110 6.75 25.24 -8.08
CA LYS A 110 7.38 26.07 -9.12
C LYS A 110 8.28 27.06 -8.40
N GLU A 111 9.59 26.90 -8.55
CA GLU A 111 10.54 27.96 -8.21
C GLU A 111 10.26 29.14 -9.14
N GLU A 112 9.61 30.18 -8.63
CA GLU A 112 9.57 31.47 -9.30
C GLU A 112 11.00 32.01 -9.27
N ASN A 113 11.68 31.99 -10.42
CA ASN A 113 12.95 32.67 -10.59
C ASN A 113 12.72 34.16 -10.29
N GLU A 114 13.19 34.64 -9.15
CA GLU A 114 13.35 36.08 -8.90
C GLU A 114 14.36 36.60 -9.92
N GLU A 115 13.87 37.21 -11.01
CA GLU A 115 14.70 38.07 -11.86
C GLU A 115 15.20 39.23 -10.99
N VAL A 116 16.47 39.12 -10.57
CA VAL A 116 17.22 40.25 -10.03
C VAL A 116 17.43 41.23 -11.18
N ILE A 117 16.62 42.28 -11.21
CA ILE A 117 16.83 43.43 -12.09
C ILE A 117 17.95 44.27 -11.47
N GLU A 118 19.14 44.27 -12.07
CA GLU A 118 20.24 45.21 -11.76
C GLU A 118 19.88 46.65 -12.16
#